data_AF-A0AA38J5A0-F1
#
_entry.id   AF-A0AA38J5A0-F1
#
_cell.length_a   1.000
_cell.length_b   1.000
_cell.length_c   1.000
_cell.angle_alpha   90.00
_cell.angle_beta   90.00
_cell.angle_gamma   90.00
#
_symmetry.space_group_name_H-M   'P 1'
#
loop_
_entity.id
_entity.type
_entity.pdbx_description
1 polymer ?
#
loop_
_entity_poly.entity_id
_entity_poly.type
_entity_poly.pdbx_seq_one_letter_code
_entity_poly.pdbx_strand_id
1 'polypeptide(L)'
;MGKENDLTKHEKGQIEAYYDQGLTFAKIGRVWTTISKFVRKKYNENEGQNCGRKEKLTVRAKRSIMTLATKANMSSQEIKTTLGLPVHKRPVLRVLVNDKNVKYAKYKKQPI
;
A
#
# COMPACT_ATOMS: atom_id res chain seq x y z
N MET A 1 -17.23 0.73 -3.63
CA MET A 1 -17.30 -0.62 -3.02
C MET A 1 -17.78 -0.41 -1.59
N GLY A 2 -19.11 -0.39 -1.41
CA GLY A 2 -19.75 -0.01 -0.16
C GLY A 2 -19.81 -1.16 0.84
N LYS A 3 -19.80 -0.81 2.13
CA LYS A 3 -19.92 -1.68 3.31
C LYS A 3 -21.10 -2.67 3.25
N GLU A 4 -22.14 -2.36 2.48
CA GLU A 4 -23.41 -3.11 2.44
C GLU A 4 -23.27 -4.52 1.84
N ASN A 5 -22.25 -4.76 1.00
CA ASN A 5 -22.04 -6.05 0.34
C ASN A 5 -20.97 -6.93 1.01
N ASP A 6 -20.38 -6.48 2.11
CA ASP A 6 -19.36 -7.26 2.82
C ASP A 6 -20.00 -8.24 3.83
N LEU A 7 -19.49 -9.46 3.86
CA LEU A 7 -19.92 -10.50 4.80
C LEU A 7 -19.52 -10.13 6.24
N THR A 8 -20.49 -10.23 7.15
CA THR A 8 -20.29 -10.12 8.59
C THR A 8 -19.43 -11.27 9.12
N LYS A 9 -18.89 -11.13 10.34
CA LYS A 9 -18.12 -12.19 11.00
C LYS A 9 -18.93 -13.48 11.15
N HIS A 10 -20.21 -13.35 11.49
CA HIS A 10 -21.11 -14.48 11.68
C HIS A 10 -21.34 -15.24 10.37
N GLU A 11 -21.65 -14.53 9.28
CA GLU A 11 -21.84 -15.14 7.96
C GLU A 11 -20.57 -15.83 7.47
N LYS A 12 -19.38 -15.26 7.73
CA LYS A 12 -18.10 -15.92 7.42
C LYS A 12 -17.96 -17.24 8.16
N GLY A 13 -18.25 -17.27 9.47
CA GLY A 13 -18.21 -18.50 10.26
C GLY A 13 -19.20 -19.56 9.75
N GLN A 14 -20.40 -19.16 9.32
CA GLN A 14 -21.35 -20.08 8.69
C GLN A 14 -20.83 -20.64 7.37
N ILE A 15 -20.28 -19.79 6.49
CA ILE A 15 -19.73 -20.23 5.21
C ILE A 15 -18.60 -21.25 5.43
N GLU A 16 -17.73 -21.01 6.41
CA GLU A 16 -16.64 -21.92 6.76
C GLU A 16 -17.16 -23.27 7.23
N ALA A 17 -18.09 -23.28 8.19
CA ALA A 17 -18.69 -24.52 8.68
C ALA A 17 -19.39 -25.31 7.56
N TYR A 18 -20.12 -24.65 6.66
CA TYR A 18 -20.75 -25.32 5.52
C TYR A 18 -19.72 -25.84 4.51
N TYR A 19 -18.64 -25.09 4.26
CA TYR A 19 -17.59 -25.50 3.34
C TYR A 19 -16.87 -26.75 3.85
N ASP A 20 -16.50 -26.75 5.14
CA ASP A 20 -15.83 -27.88 5.78
C ASP A 20 -16.71 -29.14 5.84
N GLN A 21 -18.03 -28.97 5.93
CA GLN A 21 -19.02 -30.05 5.91
C GLN A 21 -19.47 -30.47 4.49
N GLY A 22 -18.97 -29.82 3.43
CA GLY A 22 -19.38 -30.09 2.04
C GLY A 22 -20.85 -29.74 1.73
N LEU A 23 -21.46 -28.86 2.52
CA LEU A 23 -22.86 -28.48 2.41
C LEU A 23 -23.07 -27.23 1.53
N THR A 24 -24.29 -27.08 1.01
CA THR A 24 -24.67 -25.94 0.17
C THR A 24 -24.88 -24.66 0.98
N PHE A 25 -24.47 -23.50 0.44
CA PHE A 25 -24.58 -22.18 1.10
C PHE A 25 -25.96 -21.49 0.99
N ALA A 26 -26.99 -22.19 0.50
CA ALA A 26 -28.30 -21.60 0.17
C ALA A 26 -28.98 -20.89 1.36
N LYS A 27 -28.70 -21.34 2.59
CA LYS A 27 -29.31 -20.81 3.83
C LYS A 27 -28.74 -19.47 4.29
N ILE A 28 -27.66 -18.97 3.69
CA ILE A 28 -26.93 -17.77 4.16
C ILE A 28 -27.57 -16.47 3.65
N GLY A 29 -28.52 -16.54 2.72
CA GLY A 29 -29.28 -15.37 2.23
C GLY A 29 -28.42 -14.32 1.51
N ARG A 30 -27.21 -14.70 1.06
CA ARG A 30 -26.26 -13.83 0.36
C ARG A 30 -26.10 -14.23 -1.09
N VAL A 31 -25.71 -13.26 -1.91
CA VAL A 31 -25.44 -13.47 -3.33
C VAL A 31 -24.29 -14.46 -3.49
N TRP A 32 -24.47 -15.44 -4.37
CA TRP A 32 -23.49 -16.50 -4.65
C TRP A 32 -22.10 -15.96 -4.96
N THR A 33 -21.99 -14.86 -5.72
CA THR A 33 -20.71 -14.23 -6.08
C THR A 33 -19.92 -13.77 -4.85
N THR A 34 -20.59 -13.25 -3.82
CA THR A 34 -19.95 -12.83 -2.57
C THR A 34 -19.42 -14.03 -1.78
N ILE A 35 -20.22 -15.09 -1.67
CA ILE A 35 -19.82 -16.34 -1.00
C ILE A 35 -18.64 -16.99 -1.75
N SER A 36 -18.75 -17.13 -3.07
CA SER A 36 -17.71 -17.70 -3.92
C SER A 36 -16.40 -16.93 -3.84
N LYS A 37 -16.45 -15.59 -3.84
CA LYS A 37 -15.27 -14.74 -3.65
C LYS A 37 -14.61 -14.95 -2.30
N PHE A 38 -15.39 -15.08 -1.23
CA PHE A 38 -14.87 -15.37 0.10
C PHE A 38 -14.17 -16.74 0.17
N VAL A 39 -14.82 -17.79 -0.33
CA VAL A 39 -14.25 -19.14 -0.37
C VAL A 39 -12.95 -19.16 -1.20
N ARG A 40 -12.95 -18.56 -2.40
CA ARG A 40 -11.75 -18.47 -3.24
C ARG A 40 -10.61 -17.73 -2.55
N LYS A 41 -10.90 -16.59 -1.91
CA LYS A 41 -9.89 -15.83 -1.18
C LYS A 41 -9.31 -16.59 0.01
N LYS A 42 -10.12 -17.39 0.71
CA LYS A 42 -9.70 -18.12 1.91
C LYS A 42 -8.94 -19.41 1.58
N TYR A 43 -9.39 -20.17 0.58
CA TYR A 43 -8.89 -21.54 0.34
C TYR A 43 -8.06 -21.70 -0.94
N ASN A 44 -8.15 -20.79 -1.92
CA ASN A 44 -7.40 -20.86 -3.19
C ASN A 44 -6.30 -19.80 -3.25
N GLU A 45 -5.55 -19.65 -2.16
CA GLU A 45 -4.48 -18.65 -1.96
C GLU A 45 -3.65 -18.41 -3.23
N ASN A 46 -3.89 -17.29 -3.91
CA ASN A 46 -2.98 -16.61 -4.86
C ASN A 46 -3.56 -15.25 -5.32
N GLU A 47 -4.47 -14.62 -4.57
CA GLU A 47 -4.90 -13.26 -4.91
C GLU A 47 -3.81 -12.27 -4.47
N GLY A 48 -3.02 -11.80 -5.43
CA GLY A 48 -2.05 -10.73 -5.21
C GLY A 48 -2.73 -9.55 -4.51
N GLN A 49 -2.10 -9.04 -3.46
CA GLN A 49 -2.61 -7.87 -2.75
C GLN A 49 -2.79 -6.72 -3.74
N ASN A 50 -3.85 -5.92 -3.56
CA ASN A 50 -4.03 -4.70 -4.33
C ASN A 50 -2.84 -3.77 -4.06
N CYS A 51 -1.82 -3.83 -4.92
CA CYS A 51 -0.75 -2.85 -4.93
C CYS A 51 -1.40 -1.51 -5.23
N GLY A 52 -1.36 -0.59 -4.26
CA GLY A 52 -1.92 0.74 -4.42
C GLY A 52 -1.32 1.49 -5.61
N ARG A 53 -1.70 2.77 -5.75
CA ARG A 53 -1.23 3.60 -6.86
C ARG A 53 0.30 3.55 -6.99
N LYS A 54 0.78 3.25 -8.21
CA LYS A 54 2.21 3.28 -8.55
C LYS A 54 2.81 4.63 -8.16
N GLU A 55 4.01 4.59 -7.60
CA GLU A 55 4.73 5.79 -7.21
C GLU A 55 5.15 6.63 -8.42
N LYS A 56 5.23 7.95 -8.23
CA LYS A 56 5.67 8.90 -9.28
C LYS A 56 7.17 8.83 -9.58
N LEU A 57 7.96 8.29 -8.65
CA LEU A 57 9.42 8.22 -8.75
C LEU A 57 9.85 6.78 -9.01
N THR A 58 10.70 6.60 -10.02
CA THR A 58 11.32 5.31 -10.31
C THR A 58 12.37 4.97 -9.25
N VAL A 59 12.70 3.69 -9.13
CA VAL A 59 13.76 3.21 -8.22
C VAL A 59 15.10 3.89 -8.53
N ARG A 60 15.42 4.07 -9.82
CA ARG A 60 16.63 4.80 -10.26
C ARG A 60 16.62 6.25 -9.80
N ALA A 61 15.49 6.96 -9.97
CA ALA A 61 15.37 8.34 -9.52
C ALA A 61 15.56 8.47 -8.00
N LYS A 62 14.98 7.54 -7.21
CA LYS A 62 15.19 7.50 -5.75
C LYS A 62 16.68 7.35 -5.40
N ARG A 63 17.40 6.44 -6.06
CA ARG A 63 18.84 6.25 -5.85
C ARG A 63 19.66 7.50 -6.19
N SER A 64 19.34 8.18 -7.29
CA SER A 64 20.02 9.43 -7.67
C SER A 64 19.75 10.56 -6.69
N ILE A 65 18.50 10.69 -6.20
CA ILE A 65 18.13 11.64 -5.15
C ILE A 65 18.99 11.43 -3.90
N MET A 66 19.10 10.18 -3.45
CA MET A 66 19.90 9.83 -2.28
C MET A 66 21.39 10.15 -2.49
N THR A 67 21.92 9.80 -3.66
CA THR A 67 23.33 10.05 -4.00
C THR A 67 23.66 11.54 -3.97
N LEU A 68 22.83 12.39 -4.56
CA LEU A 68 23.04 13.85 -4.57
C LEU A 68 22.86 14.45 -3.18
N ALA A 69 21.88 13.98 -2.40
CA ALA A 69 21.69 14.43 -1.03
C ALA A 69 22.91 14.11 -0.15
N THR A 70 23.50 12.92 -0.28
CA THR A 70 24.64 12.50 0.57
C THR A 70 25.98 13.03 0.08
N LYS A 71 26.21 13.12 -1.23
CA LYS A 71 27.52 13.50 -1.78
C LYS A 71 27.67 15.01 -1.96
N ALA A 72 26.59 15.69 -2.34
CA ALA A 72 26.62 17.11 -2.68
C ALA A 72 25.90 18.00 -1.67
N ASN A 73 25.27 17.43 -0.62
CA ASN A 73 24.50 18.15 0.40
C ASN A 73 23.46 19.13 -0.18
N MET A 74 22.82 18.75 -1.28
CA MET A 74 21.87 19.60 -2.00
C MET A 74 20.48 19.63 -1.35
N SER A 75 19.79 20.77 -1.49
CA SER A 75 18.40 20.90 -1.09
C SER A 75 17.45 20.07 -1.96
N SER A 76 16.24 19.75 -1.48
CA SER A 76 15.27 18.99 -2.29
C SER A 76 14.84 19.70 -3.58
N GLN A 77 14.92 21.03 -3.63
CA GLN A 77 14.63 21.81 -4.83
C GLN A 77 15.79 21.72 -5.83
N GLU A 78 17.03 21.86 -5.36
CA GLU A 78 18.24 21.68 -6.17
C GLU A 78 18.29 20.28 -6.78
N ILE A 79 18.07 19.23 -5.97
CA ILE A 79 18.06 17.85 -6.45
C ILE A 79 17.02 17.66 -7.55
N LYS A 80 15.83 18.26 -7.41
CA LYS A 80 14.79 18.19 -8.44
C LYS A 80 15.26 18.85 -9.73
N THR A 81 15.82 20.06 -9.66
CA THR A 81 16.28 20.81 -10.84
C THR A 81 17.46 20.12 -11.51
N THR A 82 18.44 19.64 -10.74
CA THR A 82 19.63 18.94 -11.24
C THR A 82 19.28 17.62 -11.93
N LEU A 83 18.31 16.88 -11.40
CA LEU A 83 17.84 15.62 -12.01
C LEU A 83 16.75 15.83 -13.09
N GLY A 84 16.33 17.06 -13.35
CA GLY A 84 15.27 17.37 -14.32
C GLY A 84 13.95 16.64 -14.05
N LEU A 85 13.62 16.37 -12.77
CA LEU A 85 12.48 15.50 -12.45
C LEU A 85 11.14 16.22 -12.69
N PRO A 86 10.20 15.63 -13.45
CA PRO A 86 8.88 16.20 -13.72
C PRO A 86 7.91 15.98 -12.54
N VAL A 87 8.38 16.20 -11.31
CA VAL A 87 7.58 16.06 -10.09
C VAL A 87 7.69 17.31 -9.22
N HIS A 88 6.76 17.49 -8.29
CA HIS A 88 6.90 18.50 -7.26
C HIS A 88 8.08 18.15 -6.32
N LYS A 89 8.63 19.14 -5.60
CA LYS A 89 9.73 18.91 -4.63
C LYS A 89 9.35 17.98 -3.46
N ARG A 90 8.05 17.89 -3.14
CA ARG A 90 7.52 17.07 -2.02
C ARG A 90 7.84 15.57 -2.16
N PRO A 91 7.62 14.92 -3.32
CA PRO A 91 8.10 13.56 -3.58
C PRO A 91 9.58 13.35 -3.28
N VAL A 92 10.45 14.29 -3.68
CA VAL A 92 11.90 14.24 -3.39
C VAL A 92 12.15 14.30 -1.88
N LEU A 93 11.52 15.26 -1.19
CA LEU A 93 11.60 15.38 0.26
C LEU A 93 11.11 14.11 0.97
N ARG A 94 10.02 13.48 0.49
CA ARG A 94 9.49 12.25 1.07
C ARG A 94 10.49 11.10 0.96
N VAL A 95 11.20 10.99 -0.16
CA VAL A 95 12.27 9.99 -0.33
C VAL A 95 13.35 10.22 0.72
N LEU A 96 13.78 11.46 0.91
CA LEU A 96 14.82 11.81 1.90
C LEU A 96 14.36 11.56 3.35
N VAL A 97 13.12 11.92 3.69
CA VAL A 97 12.61 11.77 5.07
C VAL A 97 12.34 10.31 5.43
N ASN A 98 11.90 9.50 4.47
CA ASN A 98 11.54 8.10 4.73
C ASN A 98 12.73 7.14 4.66
N ASP A 99 13.88 7.58 4.16
CA ASP A 99 15.05 6.71 4.03
C ASP A 99 15.77 6.56 5.36
N LYS A 100 15.97 5.32 5.78
CA LYS A 100 16.59 4.96 7.06
C LYS A 100 18.07 5.36 7.14
N ASN A 101 18.72 5.62 6.01
CA ASN A 101 20.14 5.92 5.93
C ASN A 101 20.43 7.42 6.02
N VAL A 102 19.42 8.29 6.11
CA VAL A 102 19.61 9.73 6.30
C VAL A 102 19.99 10.00 7.76
N LYS A 103 21.29 10.13 8.01
CA LYS A 103 21.85 10.39 9.35
C LYS A 103 21.53 11.79 9.91
N TYR A 104 21.32 12.78 9.04
CA TYR A 104 21.24 14.20 9.43
C TYR A 104 19.90 14.85 9.07
N ALA A 105 18.79 14.26 9.53
CA ALA A 105 17.49 14.91 9.42
C ALA A 105 17.30 15.93 10.55
N LYS A 106 16.98 17.18 10.22
CA LYS A 106 16.61 18.19 11.22
C LYS A 106 15.24 17.81 11.81
N TYR A 107 15.23 17.37 13.06
CA TYR A 107 14.00 17.04 13.78
C TYR A 107 13.12 18.29 13.98
N LYS A 108 11.79 18.10 13.96
CA LYS A 108 10.87 19.16 14.36
C LYS A 108 11.10 19.46 15.84
N LYS A 109 11.25 20.74 16.19
CA LYS A 109 11.30 21.19 17.58
C LYS A 109 10.00 20.76 18.27
N GLN A 110 10.10 20.20 19.48
CA GLN A 110 8.93 19.91 20.29
C GLN A 110 8.13 21.20 20.51
N PRO A 111 6.78 21.14 20.53
CA PRO A 111 5.98 22.30 20.87
C PRO A 111 6.38 22.81 22.27
N ILE A 112 6.48 24.13 22.39
CA ILE A 112 6.74 24.82 23.66
C ILE A 112 5.41 24.92 24.42
#